data_AF-A0A7K1CS31-F1
#
_entry.id   AF-A0A7K1CS31-F1
#
_cell.length_a   1.000
_cell.length_b   1.000
_cell.length_c   1.000
_cell.angle_alpha   90.00
_cell.angle_beta   90.00
_cell.angle_gamma   90.00
#
_symmetry.space_group_name_H-M   'P 1'
#
loop_
_entity.id
_entity.type
_entity.pdbx_description
1 polymer ?
#
loop_
_entity_poly.entity_id
_entity_poly.type
_entity_poly.pdbx_seq_one_letter_code
_entity_poly.pdbx_strand_id
1 'polypeptide(L)'
;MAVTSIVIRALASLGRPIARFPDSEGYESFQLFGEIDRMWPVPLMYSLVQSDVARVILQIAIGSAVWIWLGVIVCRISRWPRVSFMLVVVLGLSPEVIRYDVTILSESLGISFAVWAFAVSLQLITSPTRGIWILWFISLAFCAMTRPTHLLIPAVVVLPHLMRFIISKGKKFSLTAIAMCALIVMGAVQAQANSSTSLLNFYTVLAERVITDDQRYQWFVARGMPDIAGAREAFGYDYPADLSPEVADIVQLPLGQSPPRLMRIGGVALAQWAKADGWKTYVTYVVTHPTDTASRLTSLIGPTLSP
;
A
#
# COMPACT_ATOMS: atom_id res chain seq x y z
N MET A 1 11.83 28.91 -1.68
CA MET A 1 10.74 27.91 -1.64
C MET A 1 11.22 26.49 -1.85
N ALA A 2 11.84 26.09 -2.97
CA ALA A 2 12.34 24.71 -3.14
C ALA A 2 13.37 24.31 -2.06
N VAL A 3 14.44 25.10 -1.90
CA VAL A 3 15.44 24.91 -0.84
C VAL A 3 14.79 24.97 0.55
N THR A 4 13.91 25.96 0.76
CA THR A 4 13.14 26.12 2.01
C THR A 4 12.35 24.87 2.36
N SER A 5 11.69 24.24 1.38
CA SER A 5 10.93 23.00 1.56
C SER A 5 11.81 21.84 1.99
N ILE A 6 12.98 21.68 1.36
CA ILE A 6 13.95 20.64 1.72
C ILE A 6 14.42 20.85 3.17
N VAL A 7 14.78 22.09 3.53
CA VAL A 7 15.25 22.44 4.87
C VAL A 7 14.17 22.20 5.92
N ILE A 8 12.93 22.64 5.69
CA ILE A 8 11.81 22.43 6.63
C ILE A 8 11.59 20.93 6.84
N ARG A 9 11.55 20.15 5.76
CA ARG A 9 11.33 18.70 5.84
C ARG A 9 12.48 17.99 6.55
N ALA A 10 13.73 18.39 6.28
CA ALA A 10 14.90 17.89 6.99
C ALA A 10 14.86 18.22 8.49
N LEU A 11 14.54 19.46 8.86
CA LEU A 11 14.44 19.88 10.27
C LEU A 11 13.27 19.20 11.01
N ALA A 12 12.18 18.90 10.31
CA ALA A 12 11.04 18.21 10.89
C ALA A 12 11.33 16.73 11.18
N SER A 13 12.18 16.09 10.37
CA SER A 13 12.38 14.64 10.37
C SER A 13 13.73 14.18 10.95
N LEU A 14 14.84 14.89 10.69
CA LEU A 14 16.17 14.48 11.16
C LEU A 14 16.30 14.66 12.68
N GLY A 15 16.83 13.62 13.35
CA GLY A 15 16.96 13.59 14.81
C GLY A 15 15.66 13.24 15.55
N ARG A 16 14.56 12.99 14.84
CA ARG A 16 13.36 12.41 15.44
C ARG A 16 13.52 10.90 15.61
N PRO A 17 12.83 10.29 16.60
CA PRO A 17 12.74 8.85 16.72
C PRO A 17 12.22 8.24 15.41
N ILE A 18 12.93 7.25 14.88
CA ILE A 18 12.55 6.56 13.66
C ILE A 18 11.56 5.45 14.04
N ALA A 19 10.38 5.49 13.44
CA ALA A 19 9.35 4.48 13.66
C ALA A 19 9.63 3.27 12.76
N ARG A 20 9.98 2.15 13.40
CA ARG A 20 9.95 0.81 12.80
C ARG A 20 8.68 0.09 13.24
N PHE A 21 8.06 -0.59 12.30
CA PHE A 21 6.91 -1.44 12.53
C PHE A 21 7.31 -2.90 12.28
N PRO A 22 6.53 -3.89 12.77
CA PRO A 22 6.84 -5.31 12.51
C PRO A 22 6.97 -5.63 11.01
N ASP A 23 6.31 -4.88 10.13
CA ASP A 23 6.42 -5.00 8.67
C ASP A 23 7.60 -4.28 8.02
N SER A 24 8.38 -3.52 8.78
CA SER A 24 9.59 -2.87 8.27
C SER A 24 10.64 -3.88 7.81
N GLU A 25 10.75 -5.05 8.46
CA GLU A 25 11.78 -6.05 8.16
C GLU A 25 11.65 -6.62 6.74
N GLY A 26 10.41 -6.84 6.27
CA GLY A 26 10.14 -7.31 4.92
C GLY A 26 10.56 -6.33 3.81
N TYR A 27 10.90 -5.08 4.15
CA TYR A 27 11.44 -4.11 3.19
C TYR A 27 12.97 -4.06 3.15
N GLU A 28 13.67 -4.80 4.01
CA GLU A 28 15.14 -4.76 4.05
C GLU A 28 15.80 -5.71 3.04
N SER A 29 15.07 -6.71 2.55
CA SER A 29 15.55 -7.65 1.55
C SER A 29 14.92 -7.39 0.18
N PHE A 30 15.75 -7.14 -0.83
CA PHE A 30 15.29 -6.97 -2.20
C PHE A 30 15.36 -8.29 -2.95
N GLN A 31 14.20 -8.79 -3.37
CA GLN A 31 14.06 -9.93 -4.27
C GLN A 31 13.04 -9.58 -5.35
N LEU A 32 13.41 -9.83 -6.61
CA LEU A 32 12.52 -9.55 -7.75
C LEU A 32 11.62 -10.75 -8.11
N PHE A 33 12.07 -11.96 -7.78
CA PHE A 33 11.43 -13.24 -8.05
C PHE A 33 11.66 -14.18 -6.86
N GLY A 34 10.77 -15.16 -6.66
CA GLY A 34 10.87 -16.15 -5.58
C GLY A 34 9.89 -15.87 -4.43
N GLU A 35 10.33 -16.15 -3.20
CA GLU A 35 9.59 -15.85 -1.99
C GLU A 35 9.71 -14.36 -1.68
N ILE A 36 8.65 -13.61 -2.00
CA ILE A 36 8.63 -12.15 -1.92
C ILE A 36 7.65 -11.71 -0.84
N ASP A 37 8.18 -11.12 0.22
CA ASP A 37 7.36 -10.54 1.30
C ASP A 37 6.69 -9.22 0.89
N ARG A 38 7.34 -8.43 0.03
CA ARG A 38 6.92 -7.08 -0.33
C ARG A 38 7.21 -6.80 -1.80
N MET A 39 6.30 -6.06 -2.44
CA MET A 39 6.49 -5.70 -3.85
C MET A 39 7.76 -4.85 -4.04
N TRP A 40 8.43 -5.07 -5.16
CA TRP A 40 9.84 -4.72 -5.38
C TRP A 40 10.27 -3.24 -5.23
N PRO A 41 9.47 -2.18 -5.50
CA PRO A 41 9.96 -0.81 -5.48
C PRO A 41 10.43 -0.34 -4.10
N VAL A 42 9.70 -0.70 -3.04
CA VAL A 42 10.04 -0.26 -1.68
C VAL A 42 11.30 -0.96 -1.17
N PRO A 43 11.42 -2.31 -1.23
CA PRO A 43 12.65 -3.00 -0.88
C PRO A 43 13.83 -2.59 -1.76
N LEU A 44 13.61 -2.33 -3.06
CA LEU A 44 14.67 -1.82 -3.93
C LEU A 44 15.26 -0.55 -3.35
N MET A 45 14.43 0.45 -3.04
CA MET A 45 14.92 1.73 -2.51
C MET A 45 15.59 1.57 -1.15
N TYR A 46 15.02 0.80 -0.23
CA TYR A 46 15.62 0.61 1.09
C TYR A 46 16.88 -0.25 1.07
N SER A 47 17.06 -1.13 0.08
CA SER A 47 18.30 -1.90 -0.10
C SER A 47 19.49 -1.06 -0.57
N LEU A 48 19.24 0.14 -1.14
CA LEU A 48 20.30 1.07 -1.56
C LEU A 48 21.06 1.66 -0.37
N VAL A 49 20.52 1.55 0.84
CA VAL A 49 21.05 2.19 2.05
C VAL A 49 20.95 1.24 3.26
N GLN A 50 22.00 1.18 4.07
CA GLN A 50 22.08 0.17 5.13
C GLN A 50 21.51 0.61 6.48
N SER A 51 21.48 1.92 6.77
CA SER A 51 21.02 2.45 8.05
C SER A 51 19.65 3.12 7.94
N ASP A 52 18.89 3.10 9.03
CA ASP A 52 17.58 3.76 9.08
C ASP A 52 17.66 5.26 8.88
N VAL A 53 18.69 5.90 9.42
CA VAL A 53 18.95 7.32 9.20
C VAL A 53 19.13 7.59 7.70
N ALA A 54 19.85 6.73 6.99
CA ALA A 54 20.02 6.85 5.54
C ALA A 54 18.71 6.59 4.77
N ARG A 55 17.86 5.67 5.23
CA ARG A 55 16.51 5.44 4.67
C ARG A 55 15.61 6.66 4.84
N VAL A 56 15.61 7.29 6.01
CA VAL A 56 14.89 8.55 6.27
C VAL A 56 15.41 9.67 5.35
N ILE A 57 16.73 9.83 5.24
CA ILE A 57 17.34 10.81 4.32
C ILE A 57 16.91 10.54 2.87
N LEU A 58 16.89 9.28 2.44
CA LEU A 58 16.45 8.88 1.10
C LEU A 58 14.96 9.25 0.87
N GLN A 59 14.08 8.98 1.83
CA GLN A 59 12.66 9.36 1.76
C GLN A 59 12.46 10.88 1.70
N ILE A 60 13.22 11.64 2.49
CA ILE A 60 13.21 13.11 2.47
C ILE A 60 13.66 13.62 1.10
N ALA A 61 14.74 13.06 0.56
CA ALA A 61 15.31 13.47 -0.74
C ALA A 61 14.34 13.18 -1.89
N ILE A 62 13.83 11.94 -1.99
CA ILE A 62 12.88 11.53 -3.02
C ILE A 62 11.61 12.37 -2.92
N GLY A 63 11.01 12.42 -1.73
CA GLY A 63 9.76 13.13 -1.56
C GLY A 63 9.91 14.64 -1.84
N SER A 64 10.98 15.28 -1.37
CA SER A 64 11.23 16.70 -1.70
C SER A 64 11.35 16.90 -3.20
N ALA A 65 12.11 16.05 -3.89
CA ALA A 65 12.31 16.14 -5.33
C ALA A 65 11.00 16.02 -6.10
N VAL A 66 10.15 15.03 -5.78
CA VAL A 66 8.89 14.80 -6.51
C VAL A 66 7.85 15.89 -6.23
N TRP A 67 7.74 16.38 -4.99
CA TRP A 67 6.82 17.48 -4.65
C TRP A 67 7.25 18.82 -5.28
N ILE A 68 8.55 19.13 -5.27
CA ILE A 68 9.09 20.31 -5.96
C ILE A 68 8.84 20.20 -7.47
N TRP A 69 9.09 19.03 -8.06
CA TRP A 69 8.88 18.82 -9.49
C TRP A 69 7.41 18.94 -9.88
N LEU A 70 6.50 18.34 -9.11
CA LEU A 70 5.06 18.55 -9.30
C LEU A 70 4.72 20.04 -9.22
N GLY A 71 5.25 20.75 -8.23
CA GLY A 71 5.07 22.20 -8.09
C GLY A 71 5.53 22.96 -9.34
N VAL A 72 6.69 22.62 -9.91
CA VAL A 72 7.21 23.23 -11.14
C VAL A 72 6.29 22.96 -12.33
N ILE A 73 5.79 21.73 -12.48
CA ILE A 73 4.89 21.38 -13.59
C ILE A 73 3.57 22.14 -13.47
N VAL A 74 2.94 22.13 -12.27
CA VAL A 74 1.68 22.85 -12.02
C VAL A 74 1.87 24.35 -12.20
N CYS A 75 3.01 24.91 -11.77
CA CYS A 75 3.38 26.31 -11.98
C CYS A 75 3.37 26.69 -13.46
N ARG A 76 3.94 25.84 -14.34
CA ARG A 76 4.04 26.11 -15.78
C ARG A 76 2.69 26.09 -16.51
N ILE A 77 1.71 25.33 -16.01
CA ILE A 77 0.37 25.21 -16.63
C ILE A 77 -0.66 26.15 -16.01
N SER A 78 -0.38 26.73 -14.85
CA SER A 78 -1.33 27.53 -14.08
C SER A 78 -1.34 28.99 -14.51
N ARG A 79 -2.52 29.63 -14.45
CA ARG A 79 -2.67 31.09 -14.56
C ARG A 79 -2.00 31.84 -13.41
N TRP A 80 -1.84 31.19 -12.25
CA TRP A 80 -1.29 31.77 -11.02
C TRP A 80 -0.02 31.01 -10.59
N PRO A 81 1.07 31.08 -11.37
CA PRO A 81 2.22 30.18 -11.27
C PRO A 81 2.81 30.11 -9.85
N ARG A 82 3.02 31.27 -9.22
CA ARG A 82 3.60 31.38 -7.87
C ARG A 82 2.71 30.77 -6.80
N VAL A 83 1.40 31.05 -6.86
CA VAL A 83 0.42 30.54 -5.88
C VAL A 83 0.30 29.03 -6.00
N SER A 84 0.16 28.52 -7.22
CA SER A 84 0.07 27.07 -7.44
C SER A 84 1.33 26.32 -7.02
N PHE A 85 2.52 26.85 -7.31
CA PHE A 85 3.78 26.29 -6.81
C PHE A 85 3.80 26.25 -5.28
N MET A 86 3.44 27.36 -4.63
CA MET A 86 3.42 27.45 -3.17
C MET A 86 2.42 26.45 -2.56
N LEU A 87 1.21 26.35 -3.09
CA LEU A 87 0.19 25.42 -2.58
C LEU A 87 0.63 23.96 -2.69
N VAL A 88 1.22 23.55 -3.81
CA VAL A 88 1.72 22.17 -3.98
C VAL A 88 2.85 21.87 -2.99
N VAL A 89 3.79 22.80 -2.82
CA VAL A 89 4.90 22.63 -1.87
C VAL A 89 4.40 22.63 -0.43
N VAL A 90 3.46 23.52 -0.07
CA VAL A 90 2.84 23.54 1.27
C VAL A 90 2.08 22.24 1.55
N LEU A 91 1.38 21.68 0.56
CA LEU A 91 0.73 20.38 0.69
C LEU A 91 1.76 19.26 0.95
N GLY A 92 2.88 19.27 0.23
CA GLY A 92 4.00 18.34 0.46
C GLY A 92 4.74 18.54 1.79
N LEU A 93 4.52 19.67 2.46
CA LEU A 93 5.01 19.99 3.80
C LEU A 93 3.95 19.80 4.89
N SER A 94 2.76 19.30 4.55
CA SER A 94 1.73 19.03 5.54
C SER A 94 2.21 17.99 6.56
N PRO A 95 1.79 18.07 7.83
CA PRO A 95 2.17 17.10 8.86
C PRO A 95 1.88 15.65 8.46
N GLU A 96 0.76 15.43 7.76
CA GLU A 96 0.38 14.10 7.28
C GLU A 96 1.37 13.50 6.29
N VAL A 97 2.02 14.32 5.45
CA VAL A 97 3.06 13.86 4.52
C VAL A 97 4.39 13.68 5.24
N ILE A 98 4.80 14.67 6.04
CA ILE A 98 6.11 14.66 6.72
C ILE A 98 6.21 13.52 7.74
N ARG A 99 5.14 13.16 8.45
CA ARG A 99 5.15 12.07 9.43
C ARG A 99 5.63 10.74 8.83
N TYR A 100 5.37 10.51 7.56
CA TYR A 100 5.82 9.29 6.89
C TYR A 100 7.32 9.30 6.59
N ASP A 101 8.01 10.45 6.61
CA ASP A 101 9.46 10.51 6.36
C ASP A 101 10.30 9.81 7.44
N VAL A 102 9.80 9.79 8.67
CA VAL A 102 10.47 9.17 9.82
C VAL A 102 9.99 7.74 10.05
N THR A 103 9.18 7.22 9.15
CA THR A 103 8.53 5.93 9.27
C THR A 103 9.05 4.98 8.19
N ILE A 104 9.65 3.86 8.59
CA ILE A 104 10.17 2.86 7.64
C ILE A 104 9.03 1.94 7.19
N LEU A 105 8.16 2.49 6.34
CA LEU A 105 7.02 1.79 5.76
C LEU A 105 6.93 2.03 4.25
N SER A 106 6.04 1.28 3.58
CA SER A 106 5.75 1.49 2.17
C SER A 106 4.95 2.76 1.89
N GLU A 107 4.21 3.31 2.85
CA GLU A 107 3.41 4.54 2.69
C GLU A 107 4.25 5.72 2.23
N SER A 108 5.42 5.94 2.85
CA SER A 108 6.28 7.09 2.58
C SER A 108 6.72 7.15 1.11
N LEU A 109 7.29 6.05 0.62
CA LEU A 109 7.69 5.92 -0.78
C LEU A 109 6.48 5.81 -1.71
N GLY A 110 5.40 5.17 -1.27
CA GLY A 110 4.15 5.07 -2.04
C GLY A 110 3.53 6.43 -2.36
N ILE A 111 3.45 7.33 -1.38
CA ILE A 111 3.00 8.72 -1.58
C ILE A 111 3.92 9.41 -2.58
N SER A 112 5.24 9.29 -2.39
CA SER A 112 6.22 9.92 -3.28
C SER A 112 6.13 9.42 -4.73
N PHE A 113 5.96 8.11 -4.93
CA PHE A 113 5.78 7.52 -6.26
C PHE A 113 4.43 7.88 -6.89
N ALA A 114 3.36 8.00 -6.10
CA ALA A 114 2.07 8.48 -6.59
C ALA A 114 2.16 9.95 -7.05
N VAL A 115 2.82 10.81 -6.27
CA VAL A 115 3.08 12.21 -6.64
C VAL A 115 3.93 12.29 -7.91
N TRP A 116 4.95 11.44 -8.03
CA TRP A 116 5.78 11.34 -9.23
C TRP A 116 4.97 10.89 -10.45
N ALA A 117 4.18 9.82 -10.34
CA ALA A 117 3.32 9.33 -11.41
C ALA A 117 2.32 10.40 -11.87
N PHE A 118 1.74 11.15 -10.93
CA PHE A 118 0.84 12.26 -11.23
C PHE A 118 1.57 13.41 -11.94
N ALA A 119 2.73 13.84 -11.44
CA ALA A 119 3.55 14.88 -12.05
C ALA A 119 3.91 14.54 -13.51
N VAL A 120 4.41 13.33 -13.73
CA VAL A 120 4.80 12.89 -15.08
C VAL A 120 3.57 12.73 -16.00
N SER A 121 2.42 12.32 -15.46
CA SER A 121 1.16 12.29 -16.22
C SER A 121 0.75 13.67 -16.71
N LEU A 122 0.86 14.71 -15.86
CA LEU A 122 0.62 16.10 -16.28
C LEU A 122 1.62 16.54 -17.35
N GLN A 123 2.91 16.23 -17.15
CA GLN A 123 3.96 16.58 -18.11
C GLN A 123 3.76 15.89 -19.47
N LEU A 124 3.26 14.65 -19.46
CA LEU A 124 2.95 13.90 -20.66
C LEU A 124 1.85 14.57 -21.49
N ILE A 125 0.85 15.15 -20.84
CA ILE A 125 -0.25 15.88 -21.50
C ILE A 125 0.29 17.18 -22.14
N THR A 126 1.19 17.89 -21.46
CA THR A 126 1.67 19.20 -21.93
C THR A 126 2.80 19.13 -22.94
N SER A 127 3.67 18.11 -22.83
CA SER A 127 4.90 18.03 -23.62
C SER A 127 5.29 16.57 -23.85
N PRO A 128 4.51 15.84 -24.68
CA PRO A 128 4.76 14.43 -24.94
C PRO A 128 6.05 14.26 -25.73
N THR A 129 7.07 13.70 -25.10
CA THR A 129 8.29 13.22 -25.76
C THR A 129 8.49 11.74 -25.44
N ARG A 130 9.33 11.05 -26.22
CA ARG A 130 9.66 9.63 -25.95
C ARG A 130 10.22 9.44 -24.53
N GLY A 131 11.07 10.37 -24.08
CA GLY A 131 11.62 10.36 -22.73
C GLY A 131 10.54 10.47 -21.65
N ILE A 132 9.54 11.34 -21.84
CA ILE A 132 8.42 11.50 -20.89
C ILE A 132 7.51 10.26 -20.90
N TRP A 133 7.30 9.60 -22.03
CA TRP A 133 6.58 8.31 -22.07
C TRP A 133 7.29 7.21 -21.28
N ILE A 134 8.61 7.09 -21.43
CA ILE A 134 9.41 6.11 -20.68
C ILE A 134 9.33 6.42 -19.18
N LEU A 135 9.55 7.68 -18.83
CA LEU A 135 9.49 8.16 -17.45
C LEU A 135 8.10 7.93 -16.83
N TRP A 136 7.03 8.11 -17.61
CA TRP A 136 5.66 7.88 -17.18
C TRP A 136 5.39 6.41 -16.88
N PHE A 137 5.89 5.52 -17.75
CA PHE A 137 5.78 4.08 -17.52
C PHE A 137 6.55 3.66 -16.26
N ILE A 138 7.79 4.16 -16.08
CA ILE A 138 8.60 3.88 -14.90
C ILE A 138 7.90 4.38 -13.63
N SER A 139 7.42 5.63 -13.62
CA SER A 139 6.76 6.19 -12.44
C SER A 139 5.46 5.46 -12.09
N LEU A 140 4.67 5.05 -13.09
CA LEU A 140 3.52 4.19 -12.89
C LEU A 140 3.90 2.81 -12.36
N ALA A 141 4.96 2.18 -12.86
CA ALA A 141 5.42 0.89 -12.37
C ALA A 141 5.82 0.98 -10.89
N PHE A 142 6.60 1.99 -10.50
CA PHE A 142 6.98 2.24 -9.11
C PHE A 142 5.74 2.48 -8.21
N CYS A 143 4.78 3.29 -8.66
CA CYS A 143 3.56 3.57 -7.92
C CYS A 143 2.66 2.34 -7.76
N ALA A 144 2.36 1.66 -8.87
CA ALA A 144 1.46 0.50 -8.91
C ALA A 144 2.04 -0.70 -8.16
N MET A 145 3.36 -0.88 -8.21
CA MET A 145 4.04 -1.97 -7.53
C MET A 145 4.45 -1.59 -6.10
N THR A 146 3.98 -0.49 -5.52
CA THR A 146 4.23 -0.23 -4.09
C THR A 146 3.38 -1.15 -3.20
N ARG A 147 2.12 -1.39 -3.60
CA ARG A 147 1.12 -2.16 -2.83
C ARG A 147 0.19 -2.91 -3.79
N PRO A 148 -0.31 -4.11 -3.41
CA PRO A 148 -1.29 -4.85 -4.22
C PRO A 148 -2.53 -4.02 -4.59
N THR A 149 -3.02 -3.19 -3.67
CA THR A 149 -4.17 -2.31 -3.91
C THR A 149 -3.92 -1.26 -4.99
N HIS A 150 -2.65 -0.87 -5.22
CA HIS A 150 -2.31 0.10 -6.26
C HIS A 150 -2.33 -0.49 -7.67
N LEU A 151 -2.47 -1.80 -7.84
CA LEU A 151 -2.68 -2.43 -9.17
C LEU A 151 -4.00 -2.00 -9.82
N LEU A 152 -4.92 -1.41 -9.05
CA LEU A 152 -6.10 -0.75 -9.59
C LEU A 152 -5.74 0.44 -10.49
N ILE A 153 -4.62 1.11 -10.26
CA ILE A 153 -4.17 2.25 -11.07
C ILE A 153 -3.91 1.83 -12.52
N PRO A 154 -2.99 0.88 -12.83
CA PRO A 154 -2.78 0.44 -14.19
C PRO A 154 -4.02 -0.26 -14.77
N ALA A 155 -4.86 -0.89 -13.95
CA ALA A 155 -6.14 -1.45 -14.40
C ALA A 155 -7.07 -0.35 -14.94
N VAL A 156 -7.23 0.77 -14.24
CA VAL A 156 -8.01 1.92 -14.72
C VAL A 156 -7.37 2.54 -15.97
N VAL A 157 -6.04 2.67 -15.99
CA VAL A 157 -5.30 3.24 -17.14
C VAL A 157 -5.45 2.38 -18.40
N VAL A 158 -5.50 1.04 -18.27
CA VAL A 158 -5.60 0.15 -19.44
C VAL A 158 -7.02 0.09 -20.03
N LEU A 159 -8.07 0.39 -19.24
CA LEU A 159 -9.47 0.29 -19.67
C LEU A 159 -9.78 1.05 -20.98
N PRO A 160 -9.44 2.35 -21.14
CA PRO A 160 -9.70 3.07 -22.39
C PRO A 160 -9.00 2.44 -23.61
N HIS A 161 -7.80 1.89 -23.41
CA HIS A 161 -7.07 1.23 -24.48
C HIS A 161 -7.69 -0.11 -24.87
N LEU A 162 -8.17 -0.89 -23.88
CA LEU A 162 -8.92 -2.12 -24.13
C LEU A 162 -10.26 -1.84 -24.82
N MET A 163 -11.00 -0.82 -24.37
CA MET A 163 -12.24 -0.40 -25.00
C MET A 163 -12.00 0.00 -26.47
N ARG A 164 -10.94 0.76 -26.75
CA ARG A 164 -10.57 1.14 -28.12
C ARG A 164 -10.22 -0.09 -28.97
N PHE A 165 -9.50 -1.06 -28.40
CA PHE A 165 -9.17 -2.31 -29.08
C PHE A 165 -10.45 -3.11 -29.42
N ILE A 166 -11.37 -3.27 -28.46
CA ILE A 166 -12.65 -3.97 -28.62
C ILE A 166 -13.52 -3.28 -29.70
N ILE A 167 -13.72 -1.96 -29.61
CA ILE A 167 -14.52 -1.19 -30.57
C ILE A 167 -13.91 -1.29 -31.97
N SER A 168 -12.57 -1.31 -32.07
CA SER A 168 -11.87 -1.47 -33.35
C SER A 168 -11.88 -2.90 -33.91
N LYS A 169 -12.55 -3.85 -33.23
CA LYS A 169 -12.54 -5.29 -33.55
C LYS A 169 -11.11 -5.84 -33.68
N GLY A 170 -10.24 -5.44 -32.76
CA GLY A 170 -8.86 -5.90 -32.69
C GLY A 170 -7.85 -5.16 -33.58
N LYS A 171 -8.30 -4.18 -34.38
CA LYS A 171 -7.42 -3.48 -35.34
C LYS A 171 -6.50 -2.43 -34.73
N LYS A 172 -6.84 -1.87 -33.57
CA LYS A 172 -6.07 -0.81 -32.90
C LYS A 172 -5.55 -1.31 -31.55
N PHE A 173 -4.33 -1.85 -31.57
CA PHE A 173 -3.63 -2.26 -30.37
C PHE A 173 -2.56 -1.22 -30.00
N SER A 174 -2.47 -0.89 -28.71
CA SER A 174 -1.56 0.14 -28.21
C SER A 174 -0.46 -0.53 -27.39
N LEU A 175 0.80 -0.14 -27.62
CA LEU A 175 1.93 -0.58 -26.81
C LEU A 175 1.70 -0.28 -25.31
N THR A 176 1.03 0.84 -25.01
CA THR A 176 0.62 1.19 -23.63
C THR A 176 -0.28 0.11 -23.02
N ALA A 177 -1.21 -0.46 -23.78
CA ALA A 177 -2.08 -1.52 -23.29
C ALA A 177 -1.28 -2.78 -22.92
N ILE A 178 -0.35 -3.18 -23.80
CA ILE A 178 0.54 -4.32 -23.56
C ILE A 178 1.35 -4.11 -22.29
N ALA A 179 1.97 -2.93 -22.16
CA ALA A 179 2.83 -2.60 -21.04
C ALA A 179 2.04 -2.57 -19.71
N MET A 180 0.82 -2.01 -19.70
CA MET A 180 -0.05 -2.02 -18.53
C MET A 180 -0.55 -3.43 -18.18
N CYS A 181 -0.93 -4.24 -19.18
CA CYS A 181 -1.30 -5.64 -18.96
C CYS A 181 -0.13 -6.45 -18.36
N ALA A 182 1.09 -6.27 -18.89
CA ALA A 182 2.29 -6.92 -18.36
C ALA A 182 2.55 -6.49 -16.90
N LEU A 183 2.39 -5.20 -16.58
CA LEU A 183 2.54 -4.68 -15.22
C LEU A 183 1.48 -5.26 -14.27
N ILE A 184 0.22 -5.37 -14.70
CA ILE A 184 -0.85 -5.98 -13.91
C ILE A 184 -0.56 -7.46 -13.65
N VAL A 185 -0.14 -8.22 -14.67
CA VAL A 185 0.20 -9.64 -14.52
C VAL A 185 1.39 -9.80 -13.57
N MET A 186 2.46 -9.02 -13.74
CA MET A 186 3.61 -9.04 -12.84
C MET A 186 3.20 -8.71 -11.40
N GLY A 187 2.39 -7.67 -11.22
CA GLY A 187 1.84 -7.29 -9.92
C GLY A 187 0.98 -8.37 -9.29
N ALA A 188 0.12 -9.03 -10.07
CA ALA A 188 -0.72 -10.12 -9.60
C ALA A 188 0.11 -11.33 -9.14
N VAL A 189 1.17 -11.68 -9.89
CA VAL A 189 2.11 -12.75 -9.50
C VAL A 189 2.82 -12.40 -8.19
N GLN A 190 3.31 -11.16 -8.03
CA GLN A 190 3.92 -10.73 -6.75
C GLN A 190 2.91 -10.66 -5.60
N ALA A 191 1.67 -10.23 -5.87
CA ALA A 191 0.61 -10.20 -4.86
C ALA A 191 0.22 -11.62 -4.41
N GLN A 192 0.23 -12.59 -5.31
CA GLN A 192 -0.01 -14.00 -4.99
C GLN A 192 1.12 -14.60 -4.16
N ALA A 193 2.37 -14.30 -4.51
CA ALA A 193 3.54 -14.66 -3.70
C ALA A 193 3.45 -14.06 -2.28
N ASN A 194 2.83 -12.89 -2.15
CA ASN A 194 2.57 -12.21 -0.89
C ASN A 194 1.23 -12.60 -0.21
N SER A 195 0.72 -13.80 -0.47
CA SER A 195 -0.54 -14.27 0.11
C SER A 195 -0.49 -14.36 1.65
N SER A 196 0.68 -14.66 2.21
CA SER A 196 0.94 -14.71 3.66
C SER A 196 0.63 -13.40 4.37
N THR A 197 1.11 -12.26 3.87
CA THR A 197 0.81 -10.95 4.46
C THR A 197 -0.67 -10.60 4.33
N SER A 198 -1.30 -10.96 3.21
CA SER A 198 -2.75 -10.76 3.02
C SER A 198 -3.56 -11.53 4.05
N LEU A 199 -3.18 -12.78 4.33
CA LEU A 199 -3.84 -13.62 5.32
C LEU A 199 -3.60 -13.10 6.74
N LEU A 200 -2.39 -12.65 7.06
CA LEU A 200 -2.09 -12.01 8.33
C LEU A 200 -2.95 -10.76 8.57
N ASN A 201 -3.04 -9.88 7.58
CA ASN A 201 -3.89 -8.69 7.65
C ASN A 201 -5.38 -9.05 7.81
N PHE A 202 -5.81 -10.18 7.22
CA PHE A 202 -7.17 -10.67 7.39
C PHE A 202 -7.46 -11.06 8.85
N TYR A 203 -6.51 -11.68 9.56
CA TYR A 203 -6.65 -11.97 10.99
C TYR A 203 -6.80 -10.70 11.83
N THR A 204 -6.03 -9.65 11.53
CA THR A 204 -6.19 -8.35 12.21
C THR A 204 -7.58 -7.76 11.94
N VAL A 205 -8.07 -7.86 10.70
CA VAL A 205 -9.44 -7.45 10.36
C VAL A 205 -10.49 -8.25 11.15
N LEU A 206 -10.33 -9.56 11.28
CA LEU A 206 -11.24 -10.39 12.08
C LEU A 206 -11.21 -9.96 13.55
N ALA A 207 -10.03 -9.87 14.14
CA ALA A 207 -9.83 -9.54 15.55
C ALA A 207 -10.40 -8.16 15.91
N GLU A 208 -10.15 -7.14 15.08
CA GLU A 208 -10.53 -5.76 15.40
C GLU A 208 -11.93 -5.39 14.93
N ARG A 209 -12.44 -6.01 13.85
CA ARG A 209 -13.67 -5.55 13.18
C ARG A 209 -14.81 -6.54 13.26
N VAL A 210 -14.53 -7.84 13.30
CA VAL A 210 -15.58 -8.87 13.28
C VAL A 210 -15.85 -9.38 14.68
N ILE A 211 -14.83 -9.78 15.42
CA ILE A 211 -14.97 -10.47 16.70
C ILE A 211 -15.40 -9.53 17.82
N THR A 212 -15.07 -8.24 17.72
CA THR A 212 -15.45 -7.20 18.69
C THR A 212 -16.94 -6.86 18.71
N ASP A 213 -17.69 -7.28 17.70
CA ASP A 213 -19.11 -6.97 17.54
C ASP A 213 -19.94 -8.27 17.51
N ASP A 214 -20.94 -8.36 18.39
CA ASP A 214 -21.74 -9.57 18.54
C ASP A 214 -22.47 -9.97 17.26
N GLN A 215 -23.06 -8.98 16.59
CA GLN A 215 -23.87 -9.22 15.40
C GLN A 215 -22.98 -9.67 14.24
N ARG A 216 -21.82 -9.03 14.06
CA ARG A 216 -20.83 -9.43 13.05
C ARG A 216 -20.30 -10.82 13.34
N TYR A 217 -19.84 -11.08 14.56
CA TYR A 217 -19.30 -12.39 14.93
C TYR A 217 -20.28 -13.52 14.62
N GLN A 218 -21.53 -13.37 15.07
CA GLN A 218 -22.58 -14.37 14.83
C GLN A 218 -22.90 -14.52 13.34
N TRP A 219 -22.88 -13.45 12.56
CA TRP A 219 -23.08 -13.53 11.11
C TRP A 219 -21.97 -14.33 10.42
N PHE A 220 -20.71 -14.11 10.82
CA PHE A 220 -19.56 -14.84 10.26
C PHE A 220 -19.59 -16.32 10.67
N VAL A 221 -19.94 -16.63 11.93
CA VAL A 221 -20.10 -18.01 12.40
C VAL A 221 -21.20 -18.72 11.62
N ALA A 222 -22.35 -18.07 11.41
CA ALA A 222 -23.44 -18.60 10.59
C ALA A 222 -23.03 -18.85 9.11
N ARG A 223 -21.91 -18.27 8.65
CA ARG A 223 -21.35 -18.40 7.29
C ARG A 223 -20.09 -19.26 7.26
N GLY A 224 -19.90 -20.09 8.29
CA GLY A 224 -18.88 -21.14 8.32
C GLY A 224 -17.58 -20.75 9.00
N MET A 225 -17.46 -19.53 9.56
CA MET A 225 -16.35 -19.23 10.45
C MET A 225 -16.46 -20.12 11.70
N PRO A 226 -15.38 -20.79 12.14
CA PRO A 226 -15.42 -21.59 13.37
C PRO A 226 -15.82 -20.74 14.58
N ASP A 227 -16.70 -21.27 15.42
CA ASP A 227 -17.00 -20.69 16.73
C ASP A 227 -15.92 -21.15 17.72
N ILE A 228 -15.15 -20.20 18.25
CA ILE A 228 -13.89 -20.46 18.95
C ILE A 228 -13.96 -19.86 20.33
N ALA A 229 -13.86 -20.72 21.34
CA ALA A 229 -13.79 -20.30 22.73
C ALA A 229 -12.59 -19.37 22.96
N GLY A 230 -12.83 -18.21 23.60
CA GLY A 230 -11.78 -17.24 23.92
C GLY A 230 -11.35 -16.35 22.75
N ALA A 231 -11.89 -16.51 21.52
CA ALA A 231 -11.53 -15.66 20.39
C ALA A 231 -11.78 -14.16 20.64
N ARG A 232 -12.81 -13.85 21.45
CA ARG A 232 -13.19 -12.49 21.85
C ARG A 232 -12.25 -11.83 22.85
N GLU A 233 -11.34 -12.60 23.44
CA GLU A 233 -10.32 -12.10 24.37
C GLU A 233 -8.94 -12.08 23.70
N ALA A 234 -8.84 -12.60 22.47
CA ALA A 234 -7.61 -12.81 21.72
C ALA A 234 -7.12 -11.53 21.00
N PHE A 235 -7.02 -10.43 21.74
CA PHE A 235 -6.51 -9.16 21.21
C PHE A 235 -4.98 -9.09 21.27
N GLY A 236 -4.40 -8.35 20.34
CA GLY A 236 -2.96 -8.11 20.23
C GLY A 236 -2.21 -9.17 19.42
N TYR A 237 -0.90 -9.21 19.61
CA TYR A 237 0.03 -10.07 18.90
C TYR A 237 0.77 -10.97 19.90
N ASP A 238 1.06 -12.20 19.50
CA ASP A 238 1.86 -13.17 20.26
C ASP A 238 3.26 -13.31 19.62
N TYR A 239 4.12 -14.14 20.21
CA TYR A 239 5.44 -14.43 19.64
C TYR A 239 5.35 -15.52 18.58
N PRO A 240 6.19 -15.49 17.52
CA PRO A 240 6.21 -16.56 16.51
C PRO A 240 6.41 -17.97 17.09
N ALA A 241 7.17 -18.08 18.19
CA ALA A 241 7.42 -19.35 18.88
C ALA A 241 6.17 -19.93 19.58
N ASP A 242 5.14 -19.12 19.83
CA ASP A 242 3.90 -19.56 20.47
C ASP A 242 2.89 -20.11 19.46
N LEU A 243 3.17 -19.98 18.15
CA LEU A 243 2.30 -20.49 17.09
C LEU A 243 2.55 -21.99 16.88
N SER A 244 1.50 -22.81 16.96
CA SER A 244 1.62 -24.25 16.70
C SER A 244 2.13 -24.51 15.27
N PRO A 245 3.03 -25.50 15.05
CA PRO A 245 3.55 -25.84 13.73
C PRO A 245 2.46 -26.08 12.69
N GLU A 246 1.36 -26.74 13.07
CA GLU A 246 0.22 -27.04 12.19
C GLU A 246 -0.46 -25.78 11.64
N VAL A 247 -0.50 -24.69 12.42
CA VAL A 247 -1.04 -23.40 11.96
C VAL A 247 -0.01 -22.68 11.09
N ALA A 248 1.28 -22.75 11.44
CA ALA A 248 2.36 -22.15 10.66
C ALA A 248 2.48 -22.78 9.26
N ASP A 249 2.20 -24.08 9.12
CA ASP A 249 2.17 -24.78 7.83
C ASP A 249 1.03 -24.29 6.92
N ILE A 250 -0.05 -23.77 7.51
CA ILE A 250 -1.20 -23.24 6.75
C ILE A 250 -1.01 -21.75 6.43
N VAL A 251 -0.56 -20.99 7.44
CA VAL A 251 -0.36 -19.54 7.42
C VAL A 251 1.09 -19.25 7.73
N GLN A 252 1.91 -19.22 6.68
CA GLN A 252 3.31 -18.85 6.80
C GLN A 252 3.40 -17.39 7.26
N LEU A 253 4.20 -17.14 8.29
CA LEU A 253 4.44 -15.77 8.77
C LEU A 253 5.50 -15.10 7.89
N PRO A 254 5.24 -13.89 7.36
CA PRO A 254 6.29 -13.11 6.71
C PRO A 254 7.43 -12.81 7.69
N LEU A 255 8.63 -12.57 7.17
CA LEU A 255 9.80 -12.30 7.99
C LEU A 255 9.54 -11.10 8.94
N GLY A 256 9.87 -11.28 10.21
CA GLY A 256 9.72 -10.25 11.25
C GLY A 256 8.30 -10.03 11.78
N GLN A 257 7.30 -10.73 11.23
CA GLN A 257 5.92 -10.55 11.67
C GLN A 257 5.60 -11.30 12.95
N SER A 258 4.95 -10.60 13.87
CA SER A 258 4.30 -11.23 15.02
C SER A 258 2.91 -11.72 14.61
N PRO A 259 2.51 -12.97 14.92
CA PRO A 259 1.16 -13.45 14.64
C PRO A 259 0.13 -12.73 15.54
N PRO A 260 -1.03 -12.29 15.01
CA PRO A 260 -2.18 -11.95 15.83
C PRO A 260 -2.51 -13.10 16.79
N ARG A 261 -2.80 -12.79 18.07
CA ARG A 261 -3.15 -13.78 19.10
C ARG A 261 -4.30 -14.68 18.68
N LEU A 262 -5.21 -14.14 17.87
CA LEU A 262 -6.32 -14.87 17.26
C LEU A 262 -5.87 -16.09 16.43
N MET A 263 -4.69 -16.07 15.79
CA MET A 263 -4.17 -17.21 15.05
C MET A 263 -3.90 -18.41 15.97
N ARG A 264 -3.29 -18.16 17.14
CA ARG A 264 -3.01 -19.20 18.13
C ARG A 264 -4.28 -19.74 18.77
N ILE A 265 -5.18 -18.86 19.20
CA ILE A 265 -6.44 -19.25 19.84
C ILE A 265 -7.37 -19.96 18.85
N GLY A 266 -7.42 -19.49 17.59
CA GLY A 266 -8.27 -20.07 16.56
C GLY A 266 -7.78 -21.39 15.99
N GLY A 267 -6.49 -21.69 16.15
CA GLY A 267 -5.88 -22.95 15.75
C GLY A 267 -6.07 -23.29 14.27
N VAL A 268 -5.97 -24.58 13.97
CA VAL A 268 -6.01 -25.13 12.60
C VAL A 268 -7.35 -24.84 11.91
N ALA A 269 -8.47 -24.93 12.64
CA ALA A 269 -9.80 -24.74 12.07
C ALA A 269 -9.98 -23.33 11.50
N LEU A 270 -9.59 -22.29 12.26
CA LEU A 270 -9.67 -20.92 11.78
C LEU A 270 -8.69 -20.65 10.64
N ALA A 271 -7.49 -21.22 10.70
CA ALA A 271 -6.49 -21.11 9.64
C ALA A 271 -6.97 -21.66 8.30
N GLN A 272 -7.59 -22.84 8.31
CA GLN A 272 -8.17 -23.44 7.11
C GLN A 272 -9.31 -22.59 6.55
N TRP A 273 -10.23 -22.16 7.41
CA TRP A 273 -11.35 -21.30 7.00
C TRP A 273 -10.87 -19.94 6.46
N ALA A 274 -9.93 -19.28 7.15
CA ALA A 274 -9.43 -17.97 6.75
C ALA A 274 -8.76 -18.03 5.36
N LYS A 275 -8.00 -19.10 5.09
CA LYS A 275 -7.34 -19.34 3.81
C LYS A 275 -8.32 -19.67 2.68
N ALA A 276 -9.35 -20.47 2.95
CA ALA A 276 -10.29 -20.94 1.93
C ALA A 276 -11.43 -19.94 1.65
N ASP A 277 -12.07 -19.42 2.69
CA ASP A 277 -13.36 -18.71 2.60
C ASP A 277 -13.36 -17.33 3.27
N GLY A 278 -12.33 -17.00 4.05
CA GLY A 278 -12.27 -15.79 4.87
C GLY A 278 -12.56 -14.50 4.09
N TRP A 279 -11.74 -14.19 3.08
CA TRP A 279 -11.91 -12.98 2.27
C TRP A 279 -13.24 -12.93 1.53
N LYS A 280 -13.69 -14.06 0.98
CA LYS A 280 -14.98 -14.16 0.28
C LYS A 280 -16.15 -13.85 1.21
N THR A 281 -16.11 -14.40 2.42
CA THR A 281 -17.11 -14.17 3.47
C THR A 281 -17.11 -12.70 3.90
N TYR A 282 -15.93 -12.10 4.08
CA TYR A 282 -15.81 -10.69 4.44
C TYR A 282 -16.28 -9.73 3.35
N VAL A 283 -15.95 -9.99 2.07
CA VAL A 283 -16.49 -9.20 0.95
C VAL A 283 -18.01 -9.31 0.89
N THR A 284 -18.55 -10.50 1.09
CA THR A 284 -20.00 -10.71 1.15
C THR A 284 -20.63 -9.91 2.29
N TYR A 285 -20.00 -9.87 3.46
CA TYR A 285 -20.44 -9.04 4.59
C TYR A 285 -20.52 -7.57 4.20
N VAL A 286 -19.43 -7.01 3.65
CA VAL A 286 -19.33 -5.61 3.24
C VAL A 286 -20.42 -5.23 2.23
N VAL A 287 -20.70 -6.10 1.25
CA VAL A 287 -21.73 -5.86 0.22
C VAL A 287 -23.14 -5.92 0.81
N THR A 288 -23.38 -6.85 1.75
CA THR A 288 -24.71 -7.07 2.33
C THR A 288 -25.04 -6.15 3.51
N HIS A 289 -24.03 -5.51 4.12
CA HIS A 289 -24.17 -4.60 5.26
C HIS A 289 -23.54 -3.22 4.96
N PRO A 290 -24.02 -2.49 3.94
CA PRO A 290 -23.39 -1.25 3.49
C PRO A 290 -23.48 -0.14 4.54
N THR A 291 -24.56 -0.08 5.35
CA THR A 291 -24.73 0.92 6.40
C THR A 291 -23.73 0.73 7.54
N ASP A 292 -23.54 -0.51 7.98
CA ASP A 292 -22.54 -0.87 9.00
C ASP A 292 -21.11 -0.62 8.50
N THR A 293 -20.84 -0.97 7.24
CA THR A 293 -19.54 -0.68 6.61
C THR A 293 -19.29 0.83 6.56
N ALA A 294 -20.28 1.63 6.17
CA ALA A 294 -20.17 3.07 6.08
C ALA A 294 -19.93 3.73 7.45
N SER A 295 -20.69 3.33 8.49
CA SER A 295 -20.51 3.87 9.84
C SER A 295 -19.10 3.60 10.38
N ARG A 296 -18.56 2.40 10.09
CA ARG A 296 -17.20 2.04 10.50
C ARG A 296 -16.15 2.87 9.77
N LEU A 297 -16.30 3.08 8.46
CA LEU A 297 -15.40 3.95 7.70
C LEU A 297 -15.34 5.35 8.32
N THR A 298 -16.48 5.94 8.68
CA THR A 298 -16.53 7.24 9.36
C THR A 298 -15.80 7.21 10.71
N SER A 299 -15.95 6.15 11.49
CA SER A 299 -15.27 6.02 12.79
C SER A 299 -13.75 5.86 12.68
N LEU A 300 -13.24 5.30 11.58
CA LEU A 300 -11.81 5.10 11.38
C LEU A 300 -11.09 6.35 10.85
N ILE A 301 -11.81 7.25 10.17
CA ILE A 301 -11.24 8.50 9.64
C ILE A 301 -10.75 9.41 10.77
N GLY A 302 -11.42 9.45 11.92
CA GLY A 302 -11.02 10.27 13.07
C GLY A 302 -9.63 9.90 13.64
N PRO A 303 -9.39 8.63 14.04
CA PRO A 303 -8.11 8.18 14.56
C PRO A 303 -6.97 8.18 13.51
N THR A 304 -7.25 8.00 12.21
CA THR A 304 -6.17 8.09 11.20
C THR A 304 -5.66 9.51 10.97
N LEU A 305 -6.45 10.52 11.36
CA LEU A 305 -6.13 11.95 11.21
C LEU A 305 -5.73 12.62 12.53
N SER A 306 -5.65 11.88 13.64
CA SER A 306 -5.26 12.42 14.95
C SER A 306 -3.95 11.75 15.41
N PRO A 307 -2.93 12.54 15.79
CA PRO A 307 -1.60 12.03 16.15
C PRO A 307 -1.57 11.16 17.40
#